data_AF-A0A075GFG6-F1
#
_entry.id   AF-A0A075GFG6-F1
#
_cell.length_a   1.000
_cell.length_b   1.000
_cell.length_c   1.000
_cell.angle_alpha   90.00
_cell.angle_beta   90.00
_cell.angle_gamma   90.00
#
_symmetry.space_group_name_H-M   'P 1'
#
loop_
_entity.id
_entity.type
_entity.pdbx_description
1 polymer ?
#
loop_
_entity_poly.entity_id
_entity_poly.type
_entity_poly.pdbx_seq_one_letter_code
_entity_poly.pdbx_strand_id
1 'polypeptide(L)'
;MIRDHGDRRKAISEPCVVISPAGMLVGGNAVFYMQEIASNNKNGVAMVSYQAEGTPGKKMLETGKISTRGKDMKVKATVRQFQFSGHGDRTALFDMIKNIKGNPKVLTVHGDENSCTKFAEEIQEKFGLDAYAPKLGEEIAV
;
A
#
# COMPACT_ATOMS: atom_id res chain seq x y z
N MET A 1 -0.31 -29.28 6.29
CA MET A 1 -1.25 -28.42 5.52
C MET A 1 -2.05 -27.61 6.54
N ILE A 2 -2.19 -26.29 6.35
CA ILE A 2 -2.91 -25.40 7.26
C ILE A 2 -4.38 -25.36 6.87
N ARG A 3 -5.29 -25.81 7.76
CA ARG A 3 -6.73 -25.92 7.47
C ARG A 3 -7.55 -24.95 8.30
N ASP A 4 -7.17 -24.75 9.56
CA ASP A 4 -7.93 -23.93 10.51
C ASP A 4 -7.03 -22.99 11.33
N HIS A 5 -7.60 -22.27 12.29
CA HIS A 5 -6.84 -21.37 13.17
C HIS A 5 -5.93 -22.12 14.15
N GLY A 6 -6.27 -23.36 14.54
CA GLY A 6 -5.42 -24.20 15.38
C GLY A 6 -4.12 -24.55 14.67
N ASP A 7 -4.21 -24.98 13.42
CA ASP A 7 -3.05 -25.23 12.56
C ASP A 7 -2.18 -23.98 12.41
N ARG A 8 -2.80 -22.80 12.22
CA ARG A 8 -2.06 -21.53 12.11
C ARG A 8 -1.27 -21.20 13.38
N ARG A 9 -1.87 -21.38 14.57
CA ARG A 9 -1.17 -21.16 15.84
C ARG A 9 -0.03 -22.14 16.03
N LYS A 10 -0.25 -23.41 15.67
CA LYS A 10 0.80 -24.44 15.71
C LYS A 10 1.94 -24.12 14.75
N ALA A 11 1.64 -23.58 13.56
CA ALA A 11 2.68 -23.23 12.59
C ALA A 11 3.60 -22.10 13.07
N ILE A 12 3.10 -21.20 13.92
CA ILE A 12 3.86 -20.07 14.46
C ILE A 12 4.38 -20.30 15.89
N SER A 13 4.30 -21.54 16.40
CA SER A 13 4.84 -21.86 17.74
C SER A 13 6.37 -21.91 17.76
N GLU A 14 6.99 -22.02 16.59
CA GLU A 14 8.44 -21.99 16.39
C GLU A 14 8.83 -20.85 15.44
N PRO A 15 10.10 -20.40 15.46
CA PRO A 15 10.58 -19.36 14.54
C PRO A 15 10.34 -19.75 13.08
N CYS A 16 9.56 -18.94 12.36
CA CYS A 16 9.21 -19.18 10.97
C CYS A 16 8.99 -17.87 10.21
N VAL A 17 8.80 -17.99 8.90
CA VAL A 17 8.37 -16.90 8.03
C VAL A 17 6.97 -17.21 7.52
N VAL A 18 6.06 -16.26 7.70
CA VAL A 18 4.69 -16.35 7.21
C VAL A 18 4.46 -15.28 6.15
N ILE A 19 4.06 -15.71 4.95
CA ILE A 19 3.59 -14.82 3.89
C ILE A 19 2.08 -15.00 3.80
N SER A 20 1.32 -13.93 4.02
CA SER A 20 -0.14 -14.02 4.12
C SER A 20 -0.84 -12.80 3.50
N PRO A 21 -1.95 -13.00 2.78
CA PRO A 21 -2.85 -11.91 2.40
C PRO A 21 -3.72 -11.46 3.59
N ALA A 22 -4.24 -10.23 3.62
CA ALA A 22 -4.06 -9.16 2.63
C ALA A 22 -2.90 -8.21 2.97
N GLY A 23 -2.21 -7.68 1.93
CA GLY A 23 -1.00 -6.86 2.07
C GLY A 23 -1.16 -5.50 2.76
N MET A 24 -2.40 -5.02 2.95
CA MET A 24 -2.71 -3.79 3.69
C MET A 24 -3.42 -4.02 5.03
N LEU A 25 -3.46 -5.28 5.49
CA LEU A 25 -4.11 -5.69 6.74
C LEU A 25 -5.61 -5.36 6.83
N VAL A 26 -6.29 -5.17 5.69
CA VAL A 26 -7.73 -4.90 5.63
C VAL A 26 -8.56 -6.12 6.06
N GLY A 27 -8.01 -7.32 5.94
CA GLY A 27 -8.69 -8.55 6.33
C GLY A 27 -7.87 -9.81 6.08
N GLY A 28 -8.54 -10.95 6.21
CA GLY A 28 -7.98 -12.27 5.96
C GLY A 28 -6.95 -12.71 7.01
N ASN A 29 -6.13 -13.68 6.60
CA ASN A 29 -5.19 -14.37 7.49
C ASN A 29 -4.10 -13.44 8.03
N ALA A 30 -3.72 -12.38 7.32
CA ALA A 30 -2.69 -11.45 7.77
C ALA A 30 -3.11 -10.74 9.06
N VAL A 31 -4.41 -10.43 9.21
CA VAL A 31 -4.95 -9.85 10.45
C VAL A 31 -4.84 -10.84 11.61
N PHE A 32 -5.15 -12.12 11.37
CA PHE A 32 -4.98 -13.19 12.37
C PHE A 32 -3.52 -13.28 12.83
N TYR A 33 -2.58 -13.44 11.90
CA TYR A 33 -1.16 -13.57 12.24
C TYR A 33 -0.66 -12.31 12.95
N MET A 34 -1.03 -11.12 12.48
CA MET A 34 -0.66 -9.87 13.11
C MET A 34 -1.12 -9.82 14.57
N GLN A 35 -2.37 -10.22 14.86
CA GLN A 35 -2.90 -10.24 16.24
C GLN A 35 -2.15 -11.22 17.15
N GLU A 36 -1.78 -12.39 16.63
CA GLU A 36 -1.05 -13.42 17.39
C GLU A 36 0.42 -13.01 17.65
N ILE A 37 1.07 -12.31 16.71
CA ILE A 37 2.50 -11.96 16.82
C ILE A 37 2.77 -10.57 17.39
N ALA A 38 1.80 -9.65 17.38
CA ALA A 38 1.98 -8.22 17.68
C ALA A 38 2.59 -7.94 19.06
N SER A 39 2.28 -8.76 20.06
CA SER A 39 2.60 -8.49 21.47
C SER A 39 4.02 -8.92 21.87
N ASN A 40 4.77 -9.59 20.99
CA ASN A 40 6.10 -10.09 21.26
C ASN A 40 7.15 -9.30 20.46
N ASN A 41 8.12 -8.70 21.16
CA ASN A 41 9.17 -7.88 20.57
C ASN A 41 10.25 -8.68 19.83
N LYS A 42 10.26 -10.01 19.96
CA LYS A 42 11.10 -10.90 19.16
C LYS A 42 10.57 -11.11 17.73
N ASN A 43 9.33 -10.71 17.47
CA ASN A 43 8.69 -10.86 16.18
C ASN A 43 8.92 -9.63 15.30
N GLY A 44 8.82 -9.83 13.99
CA GLY A 44 8.91 -8.79 12.98
C GLY A 44 7.75 -8.86 11.98
N VAL A 45 7.41 -7.71 11.40
CA VAL A 45 6.42 -7.56 10.34
C VAL A 45 7.03 -6.75 9.20
N ALA A 46 7.10 -7.35 8.01
CA ALA A 46 7.54 -6.69 6.80
C ALA A 46 6.31 -6.30 5.95
N MET A 47 6.03 -5.01 5.87
CA MET A 47 5.02 -4.46 4.98
C MET A 47 5.68 -4.21 3.62
N VAL A 48 5.39 -5.03 2.62
CA VAL A 48 6.17 -5.06 1.35
C VAL A 48 5.59 -4.20 0.22
N SER A 49 4.53 -3.45 0.49
CA SER A 49 3.87 -2.60 -0.50
C SER A 49 3.46 -1.26 0.09
N TYR A 50 3.06 -0.35 -0.79
CA TYR A 50 2.33 0.86 -0.42
C TYR A 50 1.14 0.52 0.49
N GLN A 51 0.87 1.40 1.45
CA GLN A 51 -0.21 1.30 2.42
C GLN A 51 -1.12 2.51 2.22
N ALA A 52 -2.29 2.28 1.64
CA ALA A 52 -3.23 3.34 1.32
C ALA A 52 -3.77 4.01 2.59
N GLU A 53 -4.12 5.29 2.45
CA GLU A 53 -4.77 6.05 3.51
C GLU A 53 -6.03 5.34 4.02
N GLY A 54 -6.24 5.40 5.34
CA GLY A 54 -7.36 4.72 6.00
C GLY A 54 -7.21 3.19 6.15
N THR A 55 -6.15 2.57 5.62
CA THR A 55 -5.93 1.12 5.82
C THR A 55 -5.35 0.81 7.21
N PRO A 56 -5.62 -0.39 7.78
CA PRO A 56 -5.03 -0.78 9.06
C PRO A 56 -3.49 -0.83 9.02
N GLY A 57 -2.91 -1.22 7.87
CA GLY A 57 -1.45 -1.22 7.70
C GLY A 57 -0.85 0.19 7.76
N LYS A 58 -1.51 1.18 7.13
CA LYS A 58 -1.10 2.60 7.21
C LYS A 58 -1.18 3.13 8.64
N LYS A 59 -2.31 2.92 9.33
CA LYS A 59 -2.46 3.27 10.76
C LYS A 59 -1.37 2.64 11.63
N MET A 60 -1.06 1.37 11.39
CA MET A 60 -0.02 0.67 12.14
C MET A 60 1.37 1.29 11.95
N LEU A 61 1.73 1.67 10.73
CA LEU A 61 3.01 2.32 10.45
C LEU A 61 3.12 3.69 11.11
N GLU A 62 2.03 4.46 11.14
CA GLU A 62 2.02 5.83 11.70
C GLU A 62 1.94 5.86 13.22
N THR A 63 1.10 5.01 13.81
CA THR A 63 0.79 5.08 15.23
C THR A 63 1.43 3.97 16.05
N GLY A 64 1.99 2.94 15.41
CA GLY A 64 2.46 1.72 16.08
C GLY A 64 1.35 0.93 16.77
N LYS A 65 0.10 1.06 16.29
CA LYS A 65 -1.09 0.40 16.87
C LYS A 65 -1.90 -0.31 15.79
N ILE A 66 -2.52 -1.42 16.17
CA ILE A 66 -3.53 -2.09 15.35
C ILE A 66 -4.88 -2.06 16.06
N SER A 67 -5.96 -1.97 15.30
CA SER A 67 -7.32 -2.11 15.83
C SER A 67 -7.72 -3.58 15.85
N THR A 68 -8.00 -4.11 17.04
CA THR A 68 -8.44 -5.49 17.25
C THR A 68 -9.61 -5.53 18.22
N ARG A 69 -10.69 -6.25 17.86
CA ARG A 69 -11.89 -6.41 18.70
C ARG A 69 -12.44 -5.09 19.26
N GLY A 70 -12.46 -4.04 18.42
CA GLY A 70 -12.95 -2.71 18.80
C GLY A 70 -12.02 -1.90 19.71
N LYS A 71 -10.78 -2.35 19.94
CA LYS A 71 -9.78 -1.64 20.75
C LYS A 71 -8.45 -1.49 20.01
N ASP A 72 -7.77 -0.39 20.27
CA ASP A 72 -6.42 -0.18 19.75
C ASP A 72 -5.39 -0.85 20.67
N MET A 73 -4.55 -1.70 20.09
CA MET A 73 -3.48 -2.42 20.77
C MET A 73 -2.13 -1.93 20.24
N LYS A 74 -1.19 -1.64 21.15
CA LYS A 74 0.19 -1.28 20.79
C LYS A 74 0.92 -2.50 20.22
N VAL A 75 1.54 -2.33 19.07
CA VAL A 75 2.40 -3.34 18.45
C VAL A 75 3.78 -3.27 19.10
N LYS A 76 4.23 -4.39 19.67
CA LYS A 76 5.57 -4.57 20.22
C LYS A 76 6.52 -5.24 19.22
N ALA A 77 5.99 -6.01 18.27
CA ALA A 77 6.74 -6.55 17.15
C ALA A 77 7.39 -5.42 16.33
N THR A 78 8.57 -5.67 15.76
CA THR A 78 9.25 -4.67 14.91
C THR A 78 8.55 -4.60 13.56
N VAL A 79 7.98 -3.44 13.23
CA VAL A 79 7.33 -3.22 11.92
C VAL A 79 8.27 -2.43 11.02
N ARG A 80 8.49 -2.90 9.79
CA ARG A 80 9.22 -2.16 8.74
C ARG A 80 8.46 -2.20 7.43
N GLN A 81 8.49 -1.08 6.70
CA GLN A 81 7.97 -1.00 5.35
C GLN A 81 9.10 -1.11 4.33
N PHE A 82 8.86 -1.90 3.29
CA PHE A 82 9.73 -2.07 2.13
C PHE A 82 8.92 -1.77 0.87
N GLN A 83 9.51 -1.02 -0.06
CA GLN A 83 8.86 -0.65 -1.31
C GLN A 83 9.22 -1.67 -2.40
N PHE A 84 8.58 -2.84 -2.38
CA PHE A 84 8.69 -3.84 -3.45
C PHE A 84 7.49 -3.78 -4.41
N SER A 85 6.84 -2.61 -4.50
CA SER A 85 5.66 -2.45 -5.34
C SER A 85 5.98 -2.70 -6.81
N GLY A 86 5.09 -3.37 -7.53
CA GLY A 86 5.19 -3.51 -8.99
C GLY A 86 4.87 -2.23 -9.78
N HIS A 87 4.62 -1.10 -9.10
CA HIS A 87 4.39 0.18 -9.75
C HIS A 87 5.72 0.80 -10.21
N GLY A 88 5.73 1.37 -11.41
CA GLY A 88 6.84 2.19 -11.87
C GLY A 88 7.03 3.38 -10.92
N ASP A 89 8.27 3.72 -10.64
CA ASP A 89 8.57 4.94 -9.91
C ASP A 89 8.29 6.18 -10.77
N ARG A 90 8.43 7.36 -10.16
CA ARG A 90 8.19 8.63 -10.83
C ARG A 90 9.07 8.81 -12.08
N THR A 91 10.30 8.30 -12.06
CA THR A 91 11.22 8.37 -13.21
C THR A 91 10.69 7.51 -14.36
N ALA A 92 10.31 6.27 -14.06
CA ALA A 92 9.74 5.34 -15.05
C ALA A 92 8.45 5.90 -15.68
N LEU A 93 7.59 6.58 -14.90
CA LEU A 93 6.40 7.23 -15.43
C LEU A 93 6.74 8.38 -16.38
N PHE A 94 7.73 9.22 -16.07
CA PHE A 94 8.16 10.27 -17.00
C PHE A 94 8.83 9.72 -18.25
N ASP A 95 9.63 8.66 -18.12
CA ASP A 95 10.23 7.98 -19.26
C ASP A 95 9.16 7.37 -20.17
N MET A 96 8.07 6.86 -19.61
CA MET A 96 6.91 6.42 -20.39
C MET A 96 6.31 7.59 -21.19
N ILE A 97 6.02 8.73 -20.54
CA ILE A 97 5.45 9.92 -21.21
C ILE A 97 6.35 10.43 -22.33
N LYS A 98 7.67 10.52 -22.08
CA LYS A 98 8.66 10.97 -23.06
C LYS A 98 8.66 10.17 -24.36
N ASN A 99 8.31 8.87 -24.30
CA ASN A 99 8.31 7.97 -25.44
C ASN A 99 6.97 7.93 -26.20
N ILE A 100 5.93 8.62 -25.70
CA ILE A 100 4.65 8.72 -26.39
C ILE A 100 4.76 9.71 -27.55
N LYS A 101 4.28 9.32 -28.73
CA LYS A 101 4.29 10.17 -29.93
C LYS A 101 3.00 10.98 -30.03
N GLY A 102 3.09 12.16 -30.65
CA GLY A 102 1.97 13.06 -30.88
C GLY A 102 1.76 14.05 -29.73
N ASN A 103 0.56 14.65 -29.66
CA ASN A 103 0.17 15.59 -28.61
C ASN A 103 -1.07 15.05 -27.87
N PRO A 104 -0.94 13.93 -27.13
CA PRO A 104 -2.07 13.34 -26.41
C PRO A 104 -2.53 14.23 -25.25
N LYS A 105 -3.81 14.14 -24.93
CA LYS A 105 -4.32 14.53 -23.62
C LYS A 105 -3.98 13.44 -22.60
N VAL A 106 -3.43 13.80 -21.45
CA VAL A 106 -2.98 12.86 -20.41
C VAL A 106 -3.84 13.05 -19.16
N LEU A 107 -4.47 11.96 -18.69
CA LEU A 107 -5.24 11.99 -17.45
C LEU A 107 -4.48 11.23 -16.36
N THR A 108 -4.13 11.91 -15.27
CA THR A 108 -3.45 11.29 -14.12
C THR A 108 -4.47 10.78 -13.12
N VAL A 109 -4.44 9.47 -12.86
CA VAL A 109 -5.44 8.77 -12.04
C VAL A 109 -4.75 7.72 -11.15
N HIS A 110 -5.51 7.12 -10.22
CA HIS A 110 -5.05 6.02 -9.36
C HIS A 110 -3.83 6.35 -8.48
N GLY A 111 -3.68 7.61 -8.09
CA GLY A 111 -2.79 8.08 -7.02
C GLY A 111 -3.59 8.83 -5.95
N ASP A 112 -2.92 9.28 -4.89
CA ASP A 112 -3.52 10.28 -4.01
C ASP A 112 -3.73 11.61 -4.76
N GLU A 113 -4.68 12.41 -4.29
CA GLU A 113 -5.13 13.65 -4.96
C GLU A 113 -3.97 14.60 -5.28
N ASN A 114 -3.06 14.77 -4.33
CA ASN A 114 -1.89 15.63 -4.49
C ASN A 114 -0.91 15.04 -5.50
N SER A 115 -0.63 13.74 -5.44
CA SER A 115 0.25 13.07 -6.41
C SER A 115 -0.28 13.15 -7.84
N CYS A 116 -1.57 12.91 -8.06
CA CYS A 116 -2.17 13.00 -9.39
C CYS A 116 -2.12 14.44 -9.93
N THR A 117 -2.56 15.41 -9.13
CA THR A 117 -2.55 16.84 -9.51
C THR A 117 -1.15 17.30 -9.85
N LYS A 118 -0.19 17.05 -8.95
CA LYS A 118 1.20 17.43 -9.15
C LYS A 118 1.83 16.76 -10.37
N PHE A 119 1.54 15.48 -10.60
CA PHE A 119 2.08 14.79 -11.76
C PHE A 119 1.50 15.34 -13.07
N ALA A 120 0.23 15.75 -13.10
CA ALA A 120 -0.36 16.41 -14.27
C ALA A 120 0.30 17.76 -14.54
N GLU A 121 0.46 18.61 -13.51
CA GLU A 121 1.17 19.89 -13.61
C GLU A 121 2.59 19.70 -14.16
N GLU A 122 3.33 18.73 -13.62
CA GLU A 122 4.69 18.43 -14.06
C GLU A 122 4.74 17.92 -15.51
N ILE A 123 3.72 17.20 -15.98
CA ILE A 123 3.63 16.79 -17.38
C ILE A 123 3.42 18.00 -18.29
N GLN A 124 2.54 18.93 -17.90
CA GLN A 124 2.33 20.18 -18.64
C GLN A 124 3.63 20.97 -18.73
N GLU A 125 4.32 21.17 -17.60
CA GLU A 125 5.57 21.93 -17.52
C GLU A 125 6.71 21.31 -18.33
N LYS A 126 6.87 19.98 -18.28
CA LYS A 126 8.01 19.28 -18.88
C LYS A 126 7.83 18.93 -20.35
N PHE A 127 6.60 18.63 -20.76
CA PHE A 127 6.32 18.08 -22.10
C PHE A 127 5.35 18.94 -22.91
N GLY A 128 4.71 19.94 -22.31
CA GLY A 128 3.72 20.81 -22.98
C GLY A 128 2.43 20.07 -23.38
N LEU A 129 2.18 18.89 -22.82
CA LEU A 129 0.97 18.11 -23.07
C LEU A 129 -0.20 18.66 -22.26
N ASP A 130 -1.41 18.59 -22.81
CA ASP A 130 -2.65 18.81 -22.04
C ASP A 130 -2.78 17.68 -21.01
N ALA A 131 -2.45 17.95 -19.75
CA ALA A 131 -2.51 16.96 -18.68
C ALA A 131 -3.42 17.41 -17.55
N TYR A 132 -4.27 16.51 -17.03
CA TYR A 132 -5.26 16.86 -16.02
C TYR A 132 -5.47 15.71 -15.04
N ALA A 133 -5.77 16.02 -13.78
CA ALA A 133 -6.14 15.06 -12.75
C ALA A 133 -7.66 15.14 -12.51
N PRO A 134 -8.47 14.21 -13.05
CA PRO A 134 -9.91 14.25 -12.88
C PRO A 134 -10.34 14.04 -11.44
N LYS A 135 -11.42 14.71 -11.05
CA LYS A 135 -12.08 14.47 -9.76
C LYS A 135 -12.96 13.22 -9.82
N LEU A 136 -13.22 12.62 -8.66
CA LEU A 136 -14.11 11.48 -8.56
C LEU A 136 -15.51 11.84 -9.10
N GLY A 137 -15.99 11.07 -10.07
CA GLY A 137 -17.30 11.27 -10.70
C GLY A 137 -17.34 12.35 -11.80
N GLU A 138 -16.20 12.94 -12.15
CA GLU A 138 -16.11 13.86 -13.27
C GLU A 138 -16.16 13.12 -14.62
N GLU A 139 -16.95 13.64 -15.56
CA GLU A 139 -17.03 13.13 -16.93
C GLU A 139 -16.14 13.98 -17.85
N ILE A 140 -15.27 13.31 -18.62
CA ILE A 140 -14.34 13.96 -19.55
C ILE A 140 -14.75 13.60 -20.98
N ALA A 141 -15.07 14.62 -21.77
CA ALA A 141 -15.19 14.46 -23.22
C ALA A 141 -13.80 14.38 -23.86
N VAL A 142 -13.61 13.40 -24.75
CA VAL A 142 -12.37 13.11 -25.48
C VAL A 142 -12.58 13.23 -26.98
#